data_AF-A0A7S3K5N6-F1
#
_entry.id   AF-A0A7S3K5N6-F1
#
_cell.length_a   1.000
_cell.length_b   1.000
_cell.length_c   1.000
_cell.angle_alpha   90.00
_cell.angle_beta   90.00
_cell.angle_gamma   90.00
#
_symmetry.space_group_name_H-M   'P 1'
#
loop_
_entity.id
_entity.type
_entity.pdbx_description
1 polymer ?
#
loop_
_entity_poly.entity_id
_entity_poly.type
_entity_poly.pdbx_seq_one_letter_code
_entity_poly.pdbx_strand_id
1 'polypeptide(L)'
;LYCSMASNNGQEYIEFSQNYEQITKTVYGANSMEHAHAIKFLVHGKVKLGQYKEAYQSCLDCYDIYKAKFGSEVNSESSLVLSKMAIIKSRLREFEDAENLIKKSKEIEEKVTSKHSSKYAIIKNCEAKINQEKQEALQEGKLRI
;
A
#
# COMPACT_ATOMS: atom_id res chain seq x y z
N LEU A 1 -19.93 -21.90 -1.62
CA LEU A 1 -20.66 -20.95 -0.76
C LEU A 1 -19.72 -19.99 -0.02
N TYR A 2 -18.70 -20.44 0.72
CA TYR A 2 -17.81 -19.51 1.45
C TYR A 2 -16.91 -18.65 0.52
N CYS A 3 -16.34 -19.23 -0.55
CA CYS A 3 -15.58 -18.47 -1.54
C CYS A 3 -16.44 -17.45 -2.31
N SER A 4 -17.72 -17.78 -2.61
CA SER A 4 -18.61 -16.88 -3.34
C SER A 4 -19.09 -15.69 -2.49
N MET A 5 -19.24 -15.89 -1.16
CA MET A 5 -19.56 -14.79 -0.24
C MET A 5 -18.36 -13.87 0.00
N ALA A 6 -17.15 -14.42 0.11
CA ALA A 6 -15.93 -13.62 0.25
C ALA A 6 -15.61 -12.81 -1.03
N SER A 7 -15.85 -13.38 -2.21
CA SER A 7 -15.72 -12.65 -3.48
C SER A 7 -16.78 -11.57 -3.64
N ASN A 8 -18.02 -11.80 -3.19
CA ASN A 8 -19.09 -10.81 -3.24
C ASN A 8 -18.76 -9.58 -2.38
N ASN A 9 -18.26 -9.81 -1.16
CA ASN A 9 -17.85 -8.72 -0.27
C ASN A 9 -16.63 -7.94 -0.78
N GLY A 10 -15.72 -8.59 -1.53
CA GLY A 10 -14.56 -7.93 -2.14
C GLY A 10 -14.96 -7.04 -3.33
N GLN A 11 -15.93 -7.50 -4.12
CA GLN A 11 -16.44 -6.78 -5.27
C GLN A 11 -17.28 -5.56 -4.85
N GLU A 12 -18.19 -5.72 -3.88
CA GLU A 12 -18.94 -4.60 -3.31
C GLU A 12 -18.01 -3.55 -2.69
N TYR A 13 -16.93 -3.99 -2.02
CA TYR A 13 -15.94 -3.08 -1.44
C TYR A 13 -15.18 -2.27 -2.50
N ILE A 14 -14.77 -2.89 -3.62
CA ILE A 14 -14.07 -2.16 -4.67
C ILE A 14 -15.00 -1.15 -5.34
N GLU A 15 -16.26 -1.51 -5.59
CA GLU A 15 -17.26 -0.61 -6.19
C GLU A 15 -17.53 0.60 -5.29
N PHE A 16 -17.73 0.37 -3.98
CA PHE A 16 -17.83 1.44 -3.00
C PHE A 16 -16.59 2.35 -3.01
N SER A 17 -15.39 1.76 -3.04
CA SER A 17 -14.13 2.51 -3.01
C SER A 17 -13.90 3.32 -4.30
N GLN A 18 -14.31 2.80 -5.45
CA GLN A 18 -14.26 3.51 -6.74
C GLN A 18 -15.21 4.70 -6.74
N ASN A 19 -16.44 4.52 -6.26
CA ASN A 19 -17.39 5.61 -6.17
C ASN A 19 -16.89 6.70 -5.20
N TYR A 20 -16.34 6.30 -4.05
CA TYR A 20 -15.75 7.23 -3.09
C TYR A 20 -14.55 8.02 -3.67
N GLU A 21 -13.68 7.36 -4.43
CA GLU A 21 -12.57 8.02 -5.13
C GLU A 21 -13.06 9.04 -6.16
N GLN A 22 -14.07 8.70 -6.96
CA GLN A 22 -14.63 9.58 -7.97
C GLN A 22 -15.33 10.81 -7.36
N ILE A 23 -16.11 10.60 -6.29
CA ILE A 23 -16.78 11.69 -5.56
C ILE A 23 -15.74 12.64 -4.97
N THR A 24 -14.75 12.11 -4.25
CA THR A 24 -13.73 12.95 -3.61
C THR A 24 -12.89 13.72 -4.63
N LYS A 25 -12.57 13.08 -5.77
CA LYS A 25 -11.91 13.75 -6.90
C LYS A 25 -12.70 14.94 -7.43
N THR A 26 -14.02 14.76 -7.57
CA THR A 26 -14.91 15.76 -8.15
C THR A 26 -15.18 16.92 -7.19
N VAL A 27 -15.40 16.62 -5.90
CA VAL A 27 -15.77 17.61 -4.88
C VAL A 27 -14.57 18.38 -4.35
N TYR A 28 -13.46 17.69 -4.07
CA TYR A 28 -12.28 18.29 -3.41
C TYR A 28 -11.10 18.50 -4.37
N GLY A 29 -11.14 17.88 -5.55
CA GLY A 29 -10.09 17.95 -6.57
C GLY A 29 -9.07 16.80 -6.47
N ALA A 30 -8.42 16.51 -7.59
CA ALA A 30 -7.47 15.38 -7.72
C ALA A 30 -6.20 15.51 -6.86
N ASN A 31 -5.87 16.70 -6.36
CA ASN A 31 -4.71 16.94 -5.50
C ASN A 31 -5.09 17.15 -4.02
N SER A 32 -6.31 16.76 -3.63
CA SER A 32 -6.80 16.89 -2.26
C SER A 32 -6.40 15.72 -1.36
N MET A 33 -6.36 15.97 -0.06
CA MET A 33 -6.06 14.93 0.94
C MET A 33 -7.21 13.92 1.04
N GLU A 34 -8.45 14.39 0.84
CA GLU A 34 -9.67 13.59 0.79
C GLU A 34 -9.59 12.58 -0.36
N HIS A 35 -9.13 13.02 -1.53
CA HIS A 35 -8.89 12.15 -2.68
C HIS A 35 -7.78 11.13 -2.40
N ALA A 36 -6.65 11.56 -1.83
CA ALA A 36 -5.58 10.63 -1.43
C ALA A 36 -6.07 9.56 -0.44
N HIS A 37 -6.93 9.93 0.50
CA HIS A 37 -7.57 8.97 1.41
C HIS A 37 -8.47 7.99 0.68
N ALA A 38 -9.28 8.45 -0.28
CA ALA A 38 -10.11 7.56 -1.08
C ALA A 38 -9.30 6.56 -1.90
N ILE A 39 -8.19 7.01 -2.49
CA ILE A 39 -7.26 6.14 -3.21
C ILE A 39 -6.72 5.02 -2.29
N LYS A 40 -6.46 5.28 -1.00
CA LYS A 40 -6.01 4.23 -0.05
C LYS A 40 -7.03 3.10 0.13
N PHE A 41 -8.33 3.41 0.15
CA PHE A 41 -9.39 2.39 0.20
C PHE A 41 -9.45 1.59 -1.11
N LEU A 42 -9.36 2.28 -2.25
CA LEU A 42 -9.33 1.65 -3.56
C LEU A 42 -8.16 0.67 -3.69
N VAL A 43 -6.96 1.09 -3.26
CA VAL A 43 -5.76 0.23 -3.21
C VAL A 43 -6.02 -1.04 -2.40
N HIS A 44 -6.63 -0.92 -1.21
CA HIS A 44 -6.94 -2.08 -0.38
C HIS A 44 -7.88 -3.07 -1.07
N GLY A 45 -8.88 -2.55 -1.79
CA GLY A 45 -9.81 -3.37 -2.58
C GLY A 45 -9.08 -4.09 -3.71
N LYS A 46 -8.27 -3.36 -4.49
CA LYS A 46 -7.49 -3.93 -5.59
C LYS A 46 -6.54 -5.03 -5.11
N VAL A 47 -5.86 -4.82 -3.99
CA VAL A 47 -4.98 -5.85 -3.38
C VAL A 47 -5.76 -7.10 -2.99
N LYS A 48 -6.97 -6.97 -2.42
CA LYS A 48 -7.82 -8.11 -2.08
C LYS A 48 -8.28 -8.90 -3.31
N LEU A 49 -8.48 -8.22 -4.44
CA LEU A 49 -8.85 -8.84 -5.72
C LEU A 49 -7.64 -9.36 -6.52
N GLY A 50 -6.41 -9.24 -6.00
CA GLY A 50 -5.20 -9.66 -6.70
C GLY A 50 -4.73 -8.71 -7.81
N GLN A 51 -5.33 -7.53 -7.91
CA GLN A 51 -5.02 -6.48 -8.89
C GLN A 51 -3.77 -5.67 -8.49
N TYR A 52 -2.64 -6.36 -8.33
CA TYR A 52 -1.43 -5.78 -7.72
C TYR A 52 -0.81 -4.63 -8.53
N LYS A 53 -0.78 -4.73 -9.87
CA LYS A 53 -0.21 -3.67 -10.72
C LYS A 53 -1.03 -2.38 -10.65
N GLU A 54 -2.36 -2.50 -10.73
CA GLU A 54 -3.28 -1.36 -10.62
C GLU A 54 -3.29 -0.77 -9.21
N ALA A 55 -3.13 -1.60 -8.18
CA ALA A 55 -2.96 -1.14 -6.81
C ALA A 55 -1.67 -0.34 -6.64
N TYR A 56 -0.56 -0.81 -7.24
CA TYR A 56 0.72 -0.10 -7.20
C TYR A 56 0.64 1.28 -7.85
N GLN A 57 0.00 1.37 -9.03
CA GLN A 57 -0.20 2.67 -9.69
C GLN A 57 -1.01 3.62 -8.82
N SER A 58 -2.11 3.14 -8.23
CA SER A 58 -2.89 3.95 -7.29
C SER A 58 -2.09 4.36 -6.05
N CYS A 59 -1.16 3.53 -5.56
CA CYS A 59 -0.25 3.97 -4.51
C CYS A 59 0.67 5.12 -4.97
N LEU A 60 1.16 5.10 -6.21
CA LEU A 60 2.00 6.18 -6.75
C LEU A 60 1.21 7.50 -6.80
N ASP A 61 -0.03 7.46 -7.31
CA ASP A 61 -0.90 8.62 -7.36
C ASP A 61 -1.14 9.21 -5.94
N CYS A 62 -1.38 8.34 -4.95
CA CYS A 62 -1.52 8.74 -3.55
C CYS A 62 -0.23 9.36 -2.98
N TYR A 63 0.92 8.78 -3.31
CA TYR A 63 2.23 9.25 -2.88
C TYR A 63 2.56 10.64 -3.47
N ASP A 64 2.24 10.87 -4.74
CA ASP A 64 2.45 12.15 -5.41
C ASP A 64 1.59 13.27 -4.80
N ILE A 65 0.35 12.96 -4.40
CA ILE A 65 -0.50 13.93 -3.68
C ILE A 65 0.13 14.30 -2.33
N TYR A 66 0.61 13.31 -1.56
CA TYR A 66 1.28 13.58 -0.29
C TYR A 66 2.57 14.38 -0.48
N LYS A 67 3.35 14.09 -1.52
CA LYS A 67 4.56 14.85 -1.86
C LYS A 67 4.23 16.30 -2.24
N ALA A 68 3.16 16.52 -3.00
CA ALA A 68 2.70 17.86 -3.34
C ALA A 68 2.22 18.66 -2.11
N LYS A 69 1.63 17.99 -1.11
CA LYS A 69 1.08 18.66 0.08
C LYS A 69 2.11 18.93 1.18
N PHE A 70 3.05 18.01 1.39
CA PHE A 70 3.98 18.07 2.53
C PHE A 70 5.44 18.25 2.10
N GLY A 71 5.72 18.33 0.80
CA GLY A 71 7.08 18.43 0.27
C GLY A 71 7.77 17.07 0.14
N SER A 72 9.10 17.10 0.02
CA SER A 72 9.93 15.99 -0.47
C SER A 72 10.15 14.85 0.54
N GLU A 73 9.08 14.13 0.90
CA GLU A 73 9.15 12.73 1.41
C GLU A 73 9.25 12.51 2.93
N VAL A 74 9.00 13.51 3.78
CA VAL A 74 9.14 13.36 5.26
C VAL A 74 7.80 13.52 6.00
N ASN A 75 6.78 12.76 5.59
CA ASN A 75 5.55 12.66 6.40
C ASN A 75 5.17 11.21 6.68
N SER A 76 4.51 11.03 7.82
CA SER A 76 4.10 9.73 8.33
C SER A 76 2.91 9.10 7.56
N GLU A 77 2.28 9.81 6.62
CA GLU A 77 1.31 9.17 5.70
C GLU A 77 2.03 8.53 4.51
N SER A 78 3.11 9.16 4.04
CA SER A 78 3.97 8.67 2.96
C SER A 78 4.70 7.41 3.38
N SER A 79 5.09 7.28 4.66
CA SER A 79 5.67 6.05 5.19
C SER A 79 4.71 4.86 5.02
N LEU A 80 3.42 5.01 5.34
CA LEU A 80 2.42 3.95 5.19
C LEU A 80 2.15 3.59 3.73
N VAL A 81 2.11 4.58 2.83
CA VAL A 81 1.95 4.32 1.39
C VAL A 81 3.13 3.52 0.85
N LEU A 82 4.36 3.86 1.25
CA LEU A 82 5.55 3.09 0.89
C LEU A 82 5.51 1.66 1.45
N SER A 83 5.03 1.44 2.68
CA SER A 83 4.84 0.08 3.20
C SER A 83 3.83 -0.72 2.38
N LYS A 84 2.77 -0.05 1.91
CA LYS A 84 1.77 -0.69 1.06
C LYS A 84 2.34 -1.07 -0.30
N MET A 85 3.11 -0.17 -0.93
CA MET A 85 3.85 -0.46 -2.15
C MET A 85 4.81 -1.64 -1.96
N ALA A 86 5.51 -1.72 -0.83
CA ALA A 86 6.41 -2.83 -0.51
C ALA A 86 5.68 -4.18 -0.44
N ILE A 87 4.53 -4.22 0.22
CA ILE A 87 3.67 -5.42 0.23
C ILE A 87 3.24 -5.80 -1.19
N ILE A 88 2.83 -4.84 -2.00
CA ILE A 88 2.40 -5.10 -3.38
C ILE A 88 3.56 -5.67 -4.22
N LYS A 89 4.77 -5.11 -4.10
CA LYS A 89 5.97 -5.61 -4.76
C LYS A 89 6.33 -7.03 -4.33
N SER A 90 6.20 -7.35 -3.04
CA SER A 90 6.37 -8.72 -2.52
C SER A 90 5.36 -9.70 -3.15
N ARG A 91 4.09 -9.29 -3.29
CA ARG A 91 3.06 -10.10 -3.99
C ARG A 91 3.38 -10.32 -5.47
N LEU A 92 4.05 -9.35 -6.10
CA LEU A 92 4.58 -9.45 -7.46
C LEU A 92 5.91 -10.23 -7.54
N ARG A 93 6.43 -10.73 -6.42
CA ARG A 93 7.71 -11.45 -6.31
C ARG A 93 8.94 -10.59 -6.58
N GLU A 94 8.77 -9.27 -6.54
CA GLU A 94 9.81 -8.26 -6.71
C GLU A 94 10.38 -7.90 -5.32
N PHE A 95 11.08 -8.86 -4.69
CA PHE A 95 11.47 -8.75 -3.29
C PHE A 95 12.52 -7.67 -3.00
N GLU A 96 13.45 -7.42 -3.93
CA GLU A 96 14.46 -6.37 -3.77
C GLU A 96 13.82 -4.98 -3.73
N ASP A 97 12.87 -4.73 -4.64
CA ASP A 97 12.06 -3.51 -4.63
C ASP A 97 11.26 -3.37 -3.33
N ALA A 98 10.66 -4.47 -2.87
CA ALA A 98 9.92 -4.49 -1.61
C ALA A 98 10.79 -4.13 -0.41
N GLU A 99 12.00 -4.70 -0.32
CA GLU A 99 12.99 -4.42 0.74
C GLU A 99 13.46 -2.96 0.71
N ASN A 100 13.70 -2.42 -0.49
CA ASN A 100 14.07 -1.01 -0.65
C ASN A 100 12.93 -0.07 -0.21
N LEU A 101 11.68 -0.38 -0.57
CA LEU A 101 10.53 0.42 -0.18
C LEU A 101 10.25 0.37 1.33
N ILE A 102 10.34 -0.81 1.95
CA ILE A 102 10.12 -0.92 3.41
C ILE A 102 11.23 -0.23 4.21
N LYS A 103 12.47 -0.25 3.71
CA LYS A 103 13.57 0.51 4.29
C LYS A 103 13.30 2.01 4.27
N LYS A 104 12.90 2.58 3.12
CA LYS A 104 12.53 4.00 3.01
C LYS A 104 11.37 4.36 3.93
N SER A 105 10.34 3.49 3.99
CA SER A 105 9.19 3.67 4.88
C SER A 105 9.61 3.78 6.36
N LYS A 106 10.51 2.89 6.82
CA LYS A 106 11.08 2.94 8.17
C LYS A 106 11.87 4.21 8.43
N GLU A 107 12.76 4.59 7.50
CA GLU A 107 13.61 5.78 7.65
C GLU A 107 12.76 7.06 7.81
N ILE A 108 11.62 7.15 7.11
CA ILE A 108 10.68 8.26 7.28
C ILE A 108 10.02 8.19 8.65
N GLU A 109 9.50 7.04 9.05
CA GLU A 109 8.79 6.92 10.32
C GLU A 109 9.72 7.14 11.53
N GLU A 110 10.98 6.69 11.46
CA GLU A 110 11.99 6.96 12.49
C GLU A 110 12.36 8.44 12.60
N LYS A 111 12.24 9.22 11.52
CA LYS A 111 12.46 10.68 11.53
C LYS A 111 11.24 11.45 12.03
N VAL A 112 10.03 10.97 11.73
CA VAL A 112 8.77 11.67 12.02
C VAL A 112 8.23 11.32 13.42
N THR A 113 8.47 10.12 13.92
CA THR A 113 7.91 9.64 15.20
C THR A 113 8.94 8.91 16.07
N SER A 114 8.62 8.69 17.34
CA SER A 114 9.34 7.72 18.16
C SER A 114 9.01 6.29 17.70
N LYS A 115 9.90 5.32 17.97
CA LYS A 115 9.76 3.89 17.59
C LYS A 115 8.57 3.15 18.23
N HIS A 116 7.68 3.88 18.92
CA HIS A 116 6.50 3.36 19.60
C HIS A 116 5.18 3.78 18.91
N SER A 117 5.23 4.41 17.73
CA SER A 117 4.02 4.74 16.98
C SER A 117 3.34 3.46 16.46
N SER A 118 2.01 3.48 16.38
CA SER A 118 1.22 2.40 15.78
C SER A 118 1.63 2.14 14.33
N LYS A 119 2.06 3.18 13.60
CA LYS A 119 2.55 3.09 12.24
C LYS A 119 3.89 2.39 12.13
N TYR A 120 4.83 2.65 13.04
CA TYR A 120 6.09 1.91 13.10
C TYR A 120 5.86 0.41 13.32
N ALA A 121 4.86 0.03 14.13
CA ALA A 121 4.45 -1.36 14.29
C ALA A 121 3.87 -1.96 12.99
N ILE A 122 3.05 -1.22 12.25
CA ILE A 122 2.55 -1.64 10.93
C ILE A 122 3.70 -1.90 9.97
N ILE A 123 4.69 -1.00 9.91
CA ILE A 123 5.86 -1.12 9.03
C ILE A 123 6.66 -2.38 9.36
N LYS A 124 6.88 -2.67 10.66
CA LYS A 124 7.54 -3.91 11.09
C LYS A 124 6.77 -5.16 10.72
N ASN A 125 5.45 -5.14 10.86
CA ASN A 125 4.61 -6.26 10.44
C ASN A 125 4.68 -6.46 8.92
N CYS A 126 4.71 -5.38 8.14
CA CYS A 126 4.89 -5.46 6.69
C CYS A 126 6.24 -6.07 6.32
N GLU A 127 7.33 -5.65 6.96
CA GLU A 127 8.65 -6.24 6.75
C GLU A 127 8.65 -7.74 7.07
N ALA A 128 8.10 -8.14 8.23
CA ALA A 128 8.02 -9.55 8.60
C ALA A 128 7.26 -10.37 7.55
N LYS A 129 6.19 -9.80 6.98
CA LYS A 129 5.42 -10.44 5.92
C LYS A 129 6.21 -10.58 4.62
N ILE A 130 6.95 -9.56 4.20
CA ILE A 130 7.81 -9.60 3.01
C ILE A 130 8.88 -10.68 3.18
N ASN A 131 9.53 -10.73 4.35
CA ASN A 131 10.55 -11.73 4.65
C ASN A 131 9.98 -13.16 4.62
N GLN A 132 8.79 -13.36 5.19
CA GLN A 132 8.09 -14.64 5.12
C GLN A 132 7.84 -15.06 3.67
N GLU A 133 7.26 -14.17 2.85
CA GLU A 133 6.96 -14.46 1.44
C GLU A 133 8.22 -14.74 0.62
N LYS A 134 9.32 -14.06 0.92
CA LYS A 134 10.63 -14.30 0.30
C LYS A 134 11.20 -15.68 0.67
N GLN A 135 11.06 -16.11 1.92
CA GLN A 135 11.50 -17.44 2.33
C GLN A 135 10.66 -18.55 1.69
N GLU A 136 9.34 -18.42 1.69
CA GLU A 136 8.43 -19.37 1.02
C GLU A 136 8.79 -19.46 -0.48
N ALA A 137 9.00 -18.32 -1.13
CA ALA A 137 9.43 -18.22 -2.52
C ALA A 137 10.74 -18.98 -2.83
N LEU A 138 11.72 -18.90 -1.94
CA LEU A 138 13.01 -19.60 -2.05
C LEU A 138 12.83 -21.12 -1.85
N GLN A 139 12.04 -21.52 -0.85
CA GLN A 139 11.76 -22.94 -0.56
C GLN A 139 11.03 -23.62 -1.72
N GLU A 140 10.12 -22.92 -2.39
CA GLU A 140 9.39 -23.43 -3.55
C GLU A 140 10.24 -23.48 -4.83
N GLY A 141 11.50 -23.03 -4.80
CA GLY A 141 12.36 -22.92 -5.99
C GLY A 141 11.87 -21.89 -7.02
N LYS A 142 10.90 -21.04 -6.64
CA LYS A 142 10.33 -19.98 -7.48
C LYS A 142 11.15 -18.69 -7.44
N LEU A 143 12.24 -18.68 -6.69
CA LEU A 143 13.24 -17.62 -6.67
C LEU A 143 14.60 -18.32 -6.78
N ARG A 144 15.37 -17.99 -7.83
CA ARG A 144 16.77 -18.45 -7.94
C ARG A 144 17.67 -17.29 -7.54
N ILE A 145 18.64 -17.61 -6.69
CA ILE A 145 19.69 -16.70 -6.19
C ILE A 145 20.58 -16.27 -7.35
#